data_AF-A0A7W1DAB0-F1
#
_entry.id   AF-A0A7W1DAB0-F1
#
_cell.length_a   1.000
_cell.length_b   1.000
_cell.length_c   1.000
_cell.angle_alpha   90.00
_cell.angle_beta   90.00
_cell.angle_gamma   90.00
#
_symmetry.space_group_name_H-M   'P 1'
#
loop_
_entity.id
_entity.type
_entity.pdbx_description
1 polymer ?
#
loop_
_entity_poly.entity_id
_entity_poly.type
_entity_poly.pdbx_seq_one_letter_code
_entity_poly.pdbx_strand_id
1 'polypeptide(L)' 'MVKKTGKLMSVKDAAAALDLSEPRIKQMIYRDELKAEKVGNQWIISEFDLSDVKNRRGVGRPSNNETGKK' A
#
# COMPACT_ATOMS: atom_id res chain seq x y z
N MET A 1 6.94 -22.84 -2.60
CA MET A 1 6.47 -21.49 -3.00
C MET A 1 4.95 -21.52 -3.06
N VAL A 2 4.26 -20.99 -2.04
CA VAL A 2 2.80 -20.98 -2.00
C VAL A 2 2.33 -19.80 -2.86
N LYS A 3 1.69 -20.07 -4.01
CA LYS A 3 1.04 -19.04 -4.81
C LYS A 3 -0.16 -18.54 -3.99
N LYS A 4 -0.06 -17.36 -3.37
CA LYS A 4 -1.21 -16.72 -2.68
C LYS A 4 -2.26 -16.40 -3.75
N THR A 5 -3.36 -17.15 -3.77
CA THR A 5 -4.52 -16.93 -4.66
C THR A 5 -5.41 -15.81 -4.13
N GLY A 6 -4.82 -14.63 -3.94
CA GLY A 6 -5.55 -13.41 -3.60
C GLY A 6 -5.97 -12.67 -4.85
N LYS A 7 -7.03 -11.88 -4.76
CA LYS A 7 -7.40 -10.94 -5.82
C LYS A 7 -6.19 -10.07 -6.15
N LEU A 8 -5.77 -10.10 -7.41
CA LEU A 8 -4.73 -9.22 -7.93
C LEU A 8 -5.37 -7.85 -8.18
N MET A 9 -4.72 -6.80 -7.70
CA MET A 9 -5.24 -5.45 -7.79
C MET A 9 -4.15 -4.48 -8.24
N SER A 10 -4.58 -3.41 -8.92
CA SER A 10 -3.65 -2.37 -9.36
C SER A 10 -3.22 -1.48 -8.20
N VAL A 11 -2.19 -0.66 -8.41
CA VAL A 11 -1.79 0.40 -7.47
C VAL A 11 -2.97 1.33 -7.13
N LYS A 12 -3.84 1.62 -8.09
CA LYS A 12 -4.98 2.51 -7.91
C LYS A 12 -6.04 1.88 -6.99
N ASP A 13 -6.32 0.60 -7.19
CA ASP A 13 -7.27 -0.14 -6.33
C ASP A 13 -6.72 -0.31 -4.92
N ALA A 14 -5.43 -0.62 -4.80
CA ALA A 14 -4.72 -0.70 -3.52
C ALA A 14 -4.71 0.63 -2.76
N ALA A 15 -4.52 1.73 -3.48
CA ALA A 15 -4.59 3.09 -2.94
C ALA A 15 -5.97 3.39 -2.35
N ALA A 16 -7.05 3.08 -3.10
CA ALA A 16 -8.42 3.23 -2.61
C ALA A 16 -8.72 2.33 -1.40
N ALA A 17 -8.25 1.08 -1.41
CA ALA A 17 -8.49 0.13 -0.33
C ALA A 17 -7.74 0.47 0.98
N LEU A 18 -6.57 1.11 0.89
CA LEU A 18 -5.79 1.57 2.05
C LEU A 18 -6.07 3.03 2.44
N ASP A 19 -6.89 3.74 1.67
CA ASP A 19 -7.08 5.19 1.80
C ASP A 19 -5.73 5.95 1.79
N LEU A 20 -4.89 5.62 0.81
CA LEU A 20 -3.56 6.20 0.61
C LEU A 20 -3.45 6.75 -0.81
N SER A 21 -2.51 7.68 -1.02
CA SER A 21 -2.21 8.16 -2.37
C SER A 21 -1.40 7.13 -3.17
N GLU A 22 -1.60 7.06 -4.49
CA GLU A 22 -0.82 6.17 -5.36
C GLU A 22 0.71 6.37 -5.24
N PRO A 23 1.25 7.60 -5.11
CA PRO A 23 2.68 7.79 -4.86
C PRO A 23 3.14 7.15 -3.55
N ARG A 24 2.30 7.16 -2.50
CA ARG A 24 2.61 6.52 -1.22
C ARG A 24 2.68 5.00 -1.38
N ILE A 25 1.74 4.39 -2.09
CA ILE A 25 1.78 2.96 -2.42
C ILE A 25 3.05 2.61 -3.19
N LYS A 26 3.40 3.39 -4.22
CA LYS A 26 4.66 3.19 -4.98
C LYS A 26 5.89 3.29 -4.10
N GLN A 27 5.96 4.25 -3.18
CA GLN A 27 7.06 4.34 -2.22
C GLN A 27 7.15 3.09 -1.33
N MET A 28 6.02 2.56 -0.88
CA MET A 28 6.01 1.34 -0.06
C MET A 28 6.52 0.12 -0.84
N ILE A 29 6.18 0.03 -2.13
CA ILE A 29 6.74 -0.99 -3.04
C ILE A 29 8.26 -0.80 -3.18
N TYR A 30 8.74 0.42 -3.43
CA TYR A 30 10.17 0.68 -3.58
C TYR A 30 10.99 0.44 -2.30
N ARG A 31 10.35 0.55 -1.13
CA ARG A 31 10.96 0.26 0.18
C ARG A 31 10.82 -1.19 0.62
N ASP A 32 10.25 -2.05 -0.24
CA ASP A 32 9.95 -3.44 0.07
C ASP A 32 9.01 -3.62 1.30
N GLU A 33 8.26 -2.55 1.65
CA GLU A 33 7.26 -2.56 2.73
C GLU A 33 5.96 -3.23 2.26
N LEU A 34 5.66 -3.15 0.97
CA LEU A 34 4.52 -3.77 0.30
C LEU A 34 5.00 -4.62 -0.88
N LYS A 35 4.69 -5.91 -0.84
CA LYS A 35 5.01 -6.82 -1.94
C LYS A 35 4.12 -6.53 -3.14
N ALA A 36 4.76 -6.30 -4.28
CA ALA A 36 4.10 -6.12 -5.57
C ALA A 36 4.92 -6.78 -6.67
N GLU A 37 4.23 -7.27 -7.69
CA GLU A 37 4.83 -7.84 -8.89
C GLU A 37 4.68 -6.85 -10.05
N LYS A 38 5.77 -6.62 -10.78
CA LYS A 38 5.73 -5.77 -11.97
C LYS A 38 5.31 -6.62 -13.18
N VAL A 39 4.12 -6.37 -13.70
CA VAL A 39 3.59 -7.02 -14.90
C VAL A 39 3.53 -5.97 -16.01
N GLY A 40 4.48 -6.05 -16.95
CA GLY A 40 4.66 -5.05 -18.00
C GLY A 40 5.03 -3.68 -17.42
N ASN A 41 4.16 -2.68 -17.62
CA ASN A 41 4.35 -1.31 -17.10
C ASN A 41 3.51 -1.00 -15.86
N GLN A 42 2.87 -2.01 -15.26
CA GLN A 42 2.03 -1.83 -14.08
C GLN A 42 2.54 -2.67 -12.92
N TRP A 43 2.29 -2.16 -11.71
CA TRP A 43 2.51 -2.91 -10.47
C TRP A 43 1.20 -3.55 -10.04
N ILE A 44 1.27 -4.85 -9.81
CA ILE A 44 0.16 -5.69 -9.35
C ILE A 44 0.44 -6.08 -7.91
N ILE A 45 -0.52 -5.82 -7.04
CA ILE A 45 -0.45 -6.08 -5.60
C ILE A 45 -1.45 -7.20 -5.28
N SER A 46 -1.07 -8.11 -4.39
CA SER A 46 -2.02 -9.11 -3.88
C SER A 46 -2.81 -8.54 -2.70
N GLU A 47 -4.11 -8.84 -2.63
CA GLU A 47 -4.97 -8.43 -1.52
C GLU A 47 -4.45 -8.87 -0.14
N PHE A 48 -3.78 -10.02 -0.07
CA PHE A 48 -3.18 -10.52 1.16
C PHE A 48 -2.04 -9.62 1.64
N ASP A 49 -1.14 -9.23 0.74
CA ASP A 49 -0.02 -8.36 1.10
C ASP A 49 -0.52 -6.95 1.47
N LEU A 50 -1.63 -6.51 0.87
CA LEU A 50 -2.32 -5.28 1.27
C LEU A 50 -2.88 -5.35 2.69
N SER A 51 -3.50 -6.48 3.04
CA SER A 51 -4.08 -6.71 4.37
C SER A 51 -3.01 -6.78 5.45
N ASP A 52 -1.84 -7.36 5.14
CA ASP A 52 -0.68 -7.34 6.02
C ASP A 52 -0.24 -5.90 6.32
N VAL A 53 -0.22 -5.02 5.32
CA VAL A 53 0.11 -3.60 5.50
C VAL A 53 -0.93 -2.85 6.35
N LYS A 54 -2.22 -3.14 6.16
CA LYS A 54 -3.29 -2.55 6.98
C LYS A 54 -3.12 -2.91 8.46
N ASN A 55 -2.80 -4.17 8.75
CA ASN A 55 -2.58 -4.66 10.10
C ASN A 55 -1.23 -4.18 10.69
N ARG A 56 -0.24 -3.88 9.85
CA ARG A 56 1.04 -3.25 10.23
C ARG A 56 0.95 -1.76 10.52
N ARG A 57 -0.23 -1.12 10.49
CA ARG A 57 -0.43 0.20 11.10
C ARG A 57 -0.31 0.14 12.64
N GLY A 58 0.76 -0.46 13.13
CA GLY A 58 1.25 -0.36 14.48
C GLY A 58 2.28 0.76 14.53
N VAL A 59 1.95 1.82 15.26
CA VAL A 59 2.89 2.78 15.85
C VAL A 59 3.71 3.60 14.84
N GLY A 60 3.04 4.54 14.15
CA GLY A 60 3.69 5.64 13.44
C GLY A 60 3.22 6.99 13.99
N ARG A 61 4.18 7.80 14.43
CA ARG A 61 4.12 9.17 14.99
C ARG A 61 2.83 9.96 14.67
N PRO A 62 2.18 10.62 15.66
CA PRO A 62 1.02 11.47 15.40
C PRO A 62 1.37 12.48 14.31
N SER A 63 0.52 12.55 13.28
CA SER A 63 0.61 13.59 12.28
C SER A 63 0.37 14.91 12.99
N ASN A 64 1.39 15.75 13.12
CA ASN A 64 1.19 17.14 13.48
C ASN A 64 0.57 17.85 12.27
N ASN A 65 -0.73 17.65 12.05
CA ASN A 65 -1.55 18.50 11.21
C ASN A 65 -2.60 19.20 12.08
N GLU A 66 -2.15 19.80 13.19
CA GLU A 66 -2.84 20.88 13.87
C GLU A 66 -1.91 22.08 13.87
N THR A 67 -1.76 22.75 12.73
CA THR A 67 -1.21 24.10 12.73
C THR A 67 -1.92 24.95 11.68
N GLY A 68 -3.12 25.38 12.07
CA GLY A 68 -3.66 26.74 11.90
C GLY A 68 -3.63 27.38 10.52
N LYS A 69 -4.83 27.72 10.03
CA LYS A 69 -5.08 29.10 9.57
C LYS A 69 -6.39 29.61 10.17
N LYS A 70 -6.24 30.85 10.66
CA LYS A 70 -7.19 31.70 11.38
C LYS A 70 -8.43 32.03 10.57
#